data_AF-Q0D651-F1
#
_entry.id   AF-Q0D651-F1
#
_cell.length_a   1.000
_cell.length_b   1.000
_cell.length_c   1.000
_cell.angle_alpha   90.00
_cell.angle_beta   90.00
_cell.angle_gamma   90.00
#
_symmetry.space_group_name_H-M   'P 1'
#
loop_
_entity.id
_entity.type
_entity.pdbx_description
1 polymer ?
#
loop_
_entity_poly.entity_id
_entity_poly.type
_entity_poly.pdbx_seq_one_letter_code
_entity_poly.pdbx_strand_id
1 'polypeptide(L)'
;MKYNKQTNTSLSLVLCSDHHDLTHKLCLFHQVYPNSWTAIYMPLDNVGMWNVRSENWARQYLGQQFYLRVWTSSTSWRDEYPIPKNALLCGRAAGRRTRPL
;
A
#
# COMPACT_ATOMS: atom_id res chain seq x y z
N MET A 1 -0.83 -27.00 3.25
CA MET A 1 -2.21 -26.80 2.78
C MET A 1 -2.78 -25.57 3.47
N LYS A 2 -2.88 -24.42 2.78
CA LYS A 2 -3.59 -23.25 3.28
C LYS A 2 -4.98 -23.22 2.65
N TYR A 3 -5.98 -23.01 3.49
CA TYR A 3 -7.41 -22.98 3.19
C TYR A 3 -7.71 -22.28 1.86
N ASN A 4 -8.23 -23.04 0.89
CA ASN A 4 -8.80 -22.51 -0.34
C ASN A 4 -10.18 -21.93 -0.03
N LYS A 5 -10.20 -20.71 0.54
CA LYS A 5 -11.43 -19.92 0.72
C LYS A 5 -11.54 -18.83 -0.35
N GLN A 6 -10.94 -19.05 -1.53
CA GLN A 6 -11.15 -18.22 -2.72
C GLN A 6 -12.23 -18.89 -3.56
N THR A 7 -13.48 -18.78 -3.11
CA THR A 7 -14.60 -18.80 -4.04
C THR A 7 -14.30 -17.73 -5.09
N ASN A 8 -14.14 -18.13 -6.35
CA ASN A 8 -13.70 -17.32 -7.50
C ASN A 8 -14.55 -16.05 -7.78
N THR A 9 -15.56 -15.80 -6.96
CA THR A 9 -16.61 -14.81 -7.14
C THR A 9 -16.47 -13.59 -6.23
N SER A 10 -15.87 -13.71 -5.04
CA SER A 10 -15.72 -12.58 -4.12
C SER A 10 -14.32 -11.94 -4.22
N LEU A 11 -14.27 -10.66 -4.59
CA LEU A 11 -13.03 -9.88 -4.55
C LEU A 11 -12.65 -9.61 -3.10
N SER A 12 -11.35 -9.50 -2.82
CA SER A 12 -10.85 -8.98 -1.55
C SER A 12 -10.17 -7.64 -1.80
N LEU A 13 -10.39 -6.69 -0.90
CA LEU A 13 -9.68 -5.42 -0.89
C LEU A 13 -8.71 -5.40 0.30
N VAL A 14 -7.44 -5.22 0.01
CA VAL A 14 -6.37 -5.02 0.98
C VAL A 14 -5.81 -3.62 0.77
N LEU A 15 -5.90 -2.78 1.78
CA LEU A 15 -5.37 -1.41 1.75
C LEU A 15 -4.27 -1.31 2.81
N CYS A 16 -3.05 -1.04 2.38
CA CYS A 16 -1.88 -0.95 3.27
C CYS A 16 -1.15 0.38 3.07
N SER A 17 -0.78 1.05 4.16
CA SER A 17 0.21 2.12 4.11
C SER A 17 1.58 1.53 3.78
N ASP A 18 2.26 2.09 2.78
CA ASP A 18 3.65 1.73 2.47
C ASP A 18 4.60 2.57 3.34
N HIS A 19 4.63 2.25 4.63
CA HIS A 19 5.64 2.78 5.56
C HIS A 19 6.88 1.88 5.58
N HIS A 20 8.05 2.50 5.67
CA HIS A 20 9.33 1.79 5.85
C HIS A 20 9.46 1.14 7.23
N ASP A 21 8.75 1.68 8.23
CA ASP A 21 8.69 1.12 9.57
C ASP A 21 7.55 0.09 9.68
N LEU A 22 7.88 -1.13 10.08
CA LEU A 22 6.92 -2.23 10.26
C LEU A 22 5.98 -2.00 11.45
N THR A 23 6.34 -1.13 12.39
CA THR A 23 5.55 -0.88 13.61
C THR A 23 4.31 -0.02 13.36
N HIS A 24 4.29 0.75 12.27
CA HIS A 24 3.19 1.66 11.91
C HIS A 24 2.44 1.25 10.63
N LYS A 25 2.60 0.00 10.20
CA LYS A 25 1.97 -0.49 8.98
C LYS A 25 0.47 -0.76 9.21
N LEU A 26 -0.37 0.19 8.82
CA LEU A 26 -1.81 -0.01 8.81
C LEU A 26 -2.21 -0.82 7.57
N CYS A 27 -2.76 -2.02 7.77
CA CYS A 27 -3.35 -2.83 6.70
C CYS A 27 -4.78 -3.20 7.07
N LEU A 28 -5.72 -2.87 6.20
CA LEU A 28 -7.13 -3.25 6.31
C LEU A 28 -7.46 -4.31 5.26
N PHE A 29 -8.27 -5.29 5.65
CA PHE A 29 -8.79 -6.34 4.77
C PHE A 29 -10.32 -6.33 4.81
N HIS A 30 -10.94 -6.26 3.64
CA HIS A 30 -12.39 -6.36 3.51
C HIS A 30 -12.78 -7.26 2.33
N GLN A 31 -13.77 -8.11 2.54
CA GLN A 31 -14.33 -8.97 1.50
C GLN A 31 -15.42 -8.23 0.72
N VAL A 32 -15.28 -8.21 -0.60
CA VAL A 32 -16.26 -7.65 -1.54
C VAL A 32 -17.07 -8.79 -2.14
N TYR A 33 -18.37 -8.76 -1.93
CA TYR A 33 -19.27 -9.79 -2.44
C TYR A 33 -19.40 -9.74 -3.97
N PRO A 34 -19.69 -10.88 -4.64
CA PRO A 34 -19.85 -10.95 -6.09
C PRO A 34 -20.97 -10.02 -6.57
N ASN A 35 -20.76 -9.32 -7.69
CA ASN A 35 -21.72 -8.38 -8.28
C ASN A 35 -22.19 -7.28 -7.32
N SER A 36 -21.38 -6.95 -6.32
CA SER A 36 -21.66 -5.94 -5.30
C SER A 36 -20.54 -4.92 -5.20
N TRP A 37 -20.74 -3.91 -4.37
CA TRP A 37 -19.76 -2.87 -4.06
C TRP A 37 -19.56 -2.76 -2.55
N THR A 38 -18.37 -2.29 -2.17
CA THR A 38 -18.04 -1.95 -0.79
C THR A 38 -17.61 -0.48 -0.77
N ALA A 39 -18.14 0.31 0.16
CA ALA A 39 -17.61 1.64 0.46
C ALA A 39 -16.72 1.58 1.72
N ILE A 40 -15.60 2.29 1.66
CA ILE A 40 -14.67 2.43 2.76
C ILE A 40 -14.50 3.92 3.01
N TYR A 41 -14.68 4.32 4.26
CA TYR A 41 -14.39 5.67 4.73
C TYR A 41 -13.15 5.61 5.62
N MET A 42 -12.15 6.43 5.31
CA MET A 42 -10.90 6.48 6.05
C MET A 42 -10.33 7.89 6.08
N PRO A 43 -9.75 8.32 7.21
CA PRO A 43 -8.95 9.53 7.25
C PRO A 43 -7.65 9.32 6.45
N LEU A 44 -7.25 10.32 5.67
CA LEU A 44 -5.98 10.37 4.93
C LEU A 44 -5.01 11.33 5.62
N ASP A 45 -4.84 11.17 6.93
CA ASP A 45 -3.95 11.97 7.76
C ASP A 45 -2.49 11.46 7.76
N ASN A 46 -2.28 10.22 7.31
CA ASN A 46 -0.95 9.64 7.17
C ASN A 46 -0.42 9.81 5.74
N VAL A 47 0.59 10.67 5.63
CA VAL A 47 1.28 11.03 4.39
C VAL A 47 2.10 9.86 3.90
N GLY A 48 2.13 9.70 2.58
CA GLY A 48 3.00 8.73 1.92
C GLY A 48 2.29 7.95 0.83
N MET A 49 2.92 6.85 0.44
CA MET A 49 2.37 5.92 -0.53
C MET A 49 1.52 4.87 0.16
N TRP A 50 0.45 4.45 -0.50
CA TRP A 50 -0.48 3.44 -0.04
C TRP A 50 -0.75 2.46 -1.17
N ASN A 51 -0.71 1.17 -0.87
CA ASN A 51 -0.99 0.11 -1.82
C ASN A 51 -2.39 -0.45 -1.58
N VAL A 52 -3.24 -0.37 -2.60
CA VAL A 52 -4.57 -0.98 -2.61
C VAL A 52 -4.57 -2.12 -3.60
N ARG A 53 -4.78 -3.34 -3.11
CA ARG A 53 -4.62 -4.57 -3.90
C ARG A 53 -5.62 -5.64 -3.53
N SER A 54 -5.74 -6.66 -4.38
CA SER A 54 -6.41 -7.89 -4.00
C SER A 54 -5.52 -8.76 -3.11
N GLU A 55 -6.11 -9.48 -2.14
CA GLU A 55 -5.40 -10.53 -1.40
C GLU A 55 -5.08 -11.74 -2.29
N ASN A 56 -5.80 -11.90 -3.39
CA ASN A 56 -5.54 -12.97 -4.35
C ASN A 56 -4.28 -12.65 -5.16
N TRP A 57 -3.26 -13.49 -4.99
CA TRP A 57 -1.95 -13.32 -5.62
C TRP A 57 -2.00 -13.39 -7.15
N ALA A 58 -2.87 -14.23 -7.72
CA ALA A 58 -3.02 -14.30 -9.17
C ALA A 58 -3.60 -12.99 -9.73
N ARG A 59 -4.56 -12.38 -9.03
CA ARG A 59 -5.14 -11.08 -9.40
C ARG A 59 -4.14 -9.95 -9.21
N GLN A 60 -3.36 -9.98 -8.13
CA GLN A 60 -2.28 -9.02 -7.90
C GLN A 60 -1.22 -9.10 -9.03
N TYR A 61 -0.80 -10.31 -9.41
CA TYR A 61 0.15 -10.53 -10.49
C TYR A 61 -0.36 -10.02 -11.84
N LEU A 62 -1.65 -10.20 -12.11
CA LEU A 62 -2.31 -9.66 -13.30
C LEU A 62 -2.52 -8.13 -13.25
N GLY A 63 -2.11 -7.47 -12.17
CA GLY A 63 -2.16 -6.01 -12.04
C GLY A 63 -3.40 -5.45 -11.37
N GLN A 64 -4.21 -6.26 -10.67
CA GLN A 64 -5.33 -5.77 -9.87
C GLN A 64 -4.84 -5.13 -8.56
N GLN A 65 -4.16 -3.99 -8.70
CA GLN A 65 -3.65 -3.15 -7.64
C GLN A 65 -3.49 -1.72 -8.15
N PHE A 66 -3.60 -0.73 -7.27
CA PHE A 66 -3.22 0.65 -7.56
C PHE A 66 -2.57 1.28 -6.33
N TYR A 67 -1.81 2.34 -6.59
CA TYR A 67 -1.14 3.10 -5.54
C TYR A 67 -1.81 4.45 -5.37
N LEU A 68 -2.07 4.82 -4.11
CA LEU A 68 -2.53 6.14 -3.71
C LEU A 68 -1.36 6.89 -3.06
N ARG A 69 -1.20 8.17 -3.39
CA ARG A 69 -0.23 9.05 -2.74
C ARG A 69 -0.95 10.14 -1.97
N VAL A 70 -0.74 10.18 -0.67
CA VAL A 70 -1.16 11.30 0.18
C VAL A 70 0.00 12.30 0.20
N TRP A 71 -0.24 13.52 -0.26
CA TRP A 71 0.79 14.56 -0.43
C TRP A 71 0.69 15.63 0.64
N THR A 72 1.84 16.13 1.06
CA THR A 72 1.98 17.32 1.92
C THR A 72 3.12 18.21 1.42
N SER A 73 3.03 19.50 1.71
CA SER A 73 4.13 20.46 1.49
C SER A 73 5.19 20.42 2.60
N SER A 74 4.84 19.94 3.80
CA SER A 74 5.76 19.84 4.92
C SER A 74 6.68 18.63 4.75
N THR A 75 7.99 18.81 4.96
CA THR A 75 8.96 17.69 4.90
C THR A 75 9.48 17.40 6.29
N SER A 76 8.56 17.20 7.23
CA SER A 76 8.89 16.94 8.63
C SER A 76 9.00 15.43 8.87
N TRP A 77 9.83 15.05 9.85
CA TRP A 77 9.97 13.67 10.31
C TRP A 77 8.69 13.05 10.85
N ARG A 78 7.69 13.88 11.19
CA ARG A 78 6.39 13.42 11.67
C ARG A 78 5.46 13.00 10.54
N ASP A 79 5.67 13.52 9.33
CA ASP A 79 4.76 13.32 8.20
C ASP A 79 5.15 12.06 7.42
N GLU A 80 6.37 12.04 6.87
CA GLU A 80 6.88 10.91 6.08
C GLU A 80 8.37 10.71 6.39
N TYR A 81 8.77 9.48 6.71
CA TYR A 81 10.16 9.13 6.89
C TYR A 81 10.91 9.27 5.55
N PRO A 82 12.15 9.80 5.55
CA PRO A 82 12.95 9.78 4.34
C PRO A 82 13.29 8.35 3.97
N ILE A 83 13.44 8.14 2.66
CA ILE A 83 13.84 6.86 2.10
C ILE A 83 15.18 6.44 2.73
N PRO A 84 15.25 5.23 3.30
CA PRO A 84 16.43 4.78 4.03
C PRO A 84 17.62 4.57 3.08
N LYS A 85 18.84 4.70 3.62
CA LYS A 85 20.08 4.64 2.81
C LYS A 85 20.32 3.30 2.11
N ASN A 86 19.69 2.23 2.61
CA ASN A 86 19.76 0.88 2.04
C ASN A 86 18.64 0.58 1.04
N ALA A 87 17.80 1.56 0.69
CA ALA A 87 16.80 1.38 -0.34
C ALA A 87 17.45 1.10 -1.71
N LEU A 88 16.95 0.08 -2.40
CA LEU A 88 17.39 -0.22 -3.76
C LEU A 88 16.89 0.89 -4.70
N LEU A 89 17.83 1.62 -5.31
CA LEU A 89 17.53 2.67 -6.29
C LEU A 89 17.55 2.08 -7.69
N CYS A 90 16.46 2.27 -8.44
CA CYS A 90 16.31 1.74 -9.80
C CYS A 90 16.15 2.85 -10.83
N GLY A 91 16.64 2.65 -12.05
CA GLY A 91 16.42 3.54 -13.19
C GLY A 91 16.78 5.01 -12.91
N ARG A 92 15.83 5.94 -13.14
CA ARG A 92 16.00 7.39 -12.92
C ARG A 92 16.23 7.77 -11.44
N ALA A 93 15.99 6.85 -10.50
CA ALA A 93 16.29 7.07 -9.10
C ALA A 93 17.76 6.78 -8.76
N ALA A 94 18.50 6.08 -9.63
CA ALA A 94 19.91 5.79 -9.40
C ALA A 94 20.72 7.09 -9.21
N GLY A 95 21.52 7.14 -8.14
CA GLY A 95 22.34 8.31 -7.79
C GLY A 95 21.60 9.44 -7.07
N ARG A 96 20.29 9.34 -6.83
CA ARG A 96 19.57 10.32 -6.00
C ARG A 96 19.93 10.12 -4.52
N ARG A 97 20.28 11.22 -3.85
CA ARG A 97 20.48 11.25 -2.40
C ARG A 97 19.21 11.68 -1.71
N THR A 98 18.77 10.89 -0.74
CA THR A 98 17.65 11.19 0.15
C THR A 98 18.18 11.87 1.42
N ARG A 99 17.31 12.54 2.18
CA ARG A 99 17.73 13.19 3.42
C ARG A 99 18.34 12.14 4.37
N PRO A 100 19.47 12.45 5.04
CA PRO A 100 20.01 11.55 6.05
C PRO A 100 19.02 11.41 7.21
N LEU A 101 18.70 10.16 7.58
CA LEU A 101 18.17 9.80 8.90
C LEU A 101 19.10 10.30 10.01
#